data_AF-A0A951A2K7-F1
#
_entry.id   AF-A0A951A2K7-F1
#
_cell.length_a   1.000
_cell.length_b   1.000
_cell.length_c   1.000
_cell.angle_alpha   90.00
_cell.angle_beta   90.00
_cell.angle_gamma   90.00
#
_symmetry.space_group_name_H-M   'P 1'
#
loop_
_entity.id
_entity.type
_entity.pdbx_description
1 polymer ?
#
loop_
_entity_poly.entity_id
_entity_poly.type
_entity_poly.pdbx_seq_one_letter_code
_entity_poly.pdbx_strand_id
1 'polypeptide(L)'
;HADEHASFFREEGHVLIAGDQILQRITPVVGVFGHEPQADPLSDYLRSLPRFEALPQDTLVLPSHGLPFHGLHARLEQLRAHHEERLAELLSHMREPQSAFALATLIFQRAMQEDQGRFALAETLAHLHYGETIGVVERLVQGDGAVRFARV
;
A
#
# COMPACT_ATOMS: atom_id res chain seq x y z
N HIS A 1 3.53 6.15 -1.09
CA HIS A 1 3.88 6.08 -2.52
C HIS A 1 5.31 6.58 -2.73
N ALA A 2 5.58 7.84 -2.38
CA ALA A 2 6.92 8.42 -2.31
C ALA A 2 7.00 9.31 -1.05
N ASP A 3 8.22 9.55 -0.55
CA ASP A 3 8.46 10.18 0.76
C ASP A 3 7.81 11.57 0.87
N GLU A 4 7.95 12.39 -0.18
CA GLU A 4 7.41 13.75 -0.26
C GLU A 4 6.52 13.94 -1.50
N HIS A 5 5.59 13.01 -1.75
CA HIS A 5 4.65 13.16 -2.86
C HIS A 5 3.84 14.47 -2.73
N ALA A 6 3.87 15.28 -3.79
CA ALA A 6 3.09 16.51 -3.89
C ALA A 6 1.84 16.32 -4.75
N SER A 7 0.70 16.68 -4.18
CA SER A 7 -0.59 16.81 -4.88
C SER A 7 -1.04 18.27 -4.82
N PHE A 8 -1.72 18.74 -5.87
CA PHE A 8 -2.11 20.14 -6.00
C PHE A 8 -3.62 20.25 -6.10
N PHE A 9 -4.25 20.93 -5.14
CA PHE A 9 -5.68 21.20 -5.15
C PHE A 9 -5.94 22.66 -5.49
N ARG A 10 -6.86 22.89 -6.41
CA ARG A 10 -7.39 24.21 -6.74
C ARG A 10 -8.80 24.32 -6.18
N GLU A 11 -8.96 25.19 -5.18
CA GLU A 11 -10.26 25.44 -4.53
C GLU A 11 -11.30 25.93 -5.54
N GLU A 12 -10.96 26.90 -6.38
CA GLU A 12 -11.90 27.39 -7.41
C GLU A 12 -12.17 26.30 -8.46
N GLY A 13 -13.39 25.77 -8.45
CA GLY A 13 -13.81 24.68 -9.34
C GLY A 13 -13.33 23.28 -8.94
N HIS A 14 -12.86 23.10 -7.69
CA HIS A 14 -12.61 21.81 -7.04
C HIS A 14 -11.81 20.81 -7.91
N VAL A 15 -10.62 21.19 -8.34
CA VAL A 15 -9.76 20.31 -9.18
C VAL A 15 -8.55 19.84 -8.39
N LEU A 16 -8.34 18.53 -8.34
CA LEU A 16 -7.20 17.89 -7.68
C LEU A 16 -6.28 17.25 -8.73
N ILE A 17 -5.03 17.68 -8.80
CA ILE A 17 -3.95 16.91 -9.41
C ILE A 17 -3.41 15.96 -8.33
N ALA A 18 -3.80 14.69 -8.40
CA ALA A 18 -3.51 13.70 -7.36
C ALA A 18 -2.18 12.97 -7.56
N GLY A 19 -1.56 13.10 -8.73
CA GLY A 19 -0.38 12.32 -9.10
C GLY A 19 -0.64 10.80 -8.97
N ASP A 20 0.33 10.08 -8.43
CA ASP A 20 0.23 8.66 -8.09
C ASP A 20 -0.35 8.39 -6.70
N GLN A 21 -0.73 9.42 -5.94
CA GLN A 21 -1.29 9.21 -4.60
C GLN A 21 -2.70 8.59 -4.66
N ILE A 22 -3.49 8.97 -5.67
CA ILE A 22 -4.84 8.46 -5.92
C ILE A 22 -4.98 8.20 -7.42
N LEU A 23 -5.20 6.94 -7.78
CA LEU A 23 -5.34 6.48 -9.16
C LEU A 23 -6.74 5.93 -9.41
N GLN A 24 -7.25 6.09 -10.63
CA GLN A 24 -8.65 5.76 -10.95
C GLN A 24 -8.96 4.25 -10.82
N ARG A 25 -8.08 3.41 -11.38
CA ARG A 25 -8.36 1.96 -11.54
C ARG A 25 -7.42 1.06 -10.75
N ILE A 26 -6.13 1.40 -10.72
CA ILE A 26 -5.09 0.62 -10.05
C ILE A 26 -4.81 1.19 -8.66
N THR A 27 -4.15 0.41 -7.82
CA THR A 27 -3.60 0.88 -6.54
C THR A 27 -2.24 1.54 -6.79
N PRO A 28 -1.91 2.62 -6.06
CA PRO A 28 -0.55 3.15 -6.05
C PRO A 28 0.44 2.10 -5.56
N VAL A 29 1.67 2.14 -6.10
CA VAL A 29 2.76 1.35 -5.53
C VAL A 29 3.09 1.90 -4.14
N VAL A 30 3.01 1.03 -3.14
CA VAL A 30 3.40 1.26 -1.74
C VAL A 30 4.25 0.07 -1.33
N GLY A 31 5.56 0.28 -1.18
CA GLY A 31 6.49 -0.83 -0.99
C GLY A 31 7.74 -0.43 -0.23
N VAL A 32 8.34 -1.42 0.45
CA VAL A 32 9.64 -1.29 1.12
C VAL A 32 10.76 -1.58 0.13
N PHE A 33 11.74 -0.69 0.04
CA PHE A 33 12.87 -0.81 -0.89
C PHE A 33 14.20 -0.81 -0.14
N GLY A 34 15.27 -1.27 -0.81
CA GLY A 34 16.56 -1.51 -0.16
C GLY A 34 17.26 -0.28 0.44
N HIS A 35 16.88 0.94 0.05
CA HIS A 35 17.42 2.16 0.65
C HIS A 35 16.81 2.45 2.03
N GLU A 36 15.59 1.97 2.30
CA GLU A 36 14.89 2.13 3.57
C GLU A 36 14.22 0.81 4.02
N PRO A 37 15.01 -0.20 4.43
CA PRO A 37 14.51 -1.55 4.69
C PRO A 37 13.64 -1.66 5.95
N GLN A 38 13.50 -0.59 6.74
CA GLN A 38 12.71 -0.53 7.96
C GLN A 38 11.53 0.46 7.86
N ALA A 39 11.29 1.05 6.68
CA ALA A 39 10.19 1.99 6.50
C ALA A 39 8.83 1.31 6.67
N ASP A 40 7.83 2.09 7.09
CA ASP A 40 6.41 1.69 7.10
C ASP A 40 5.61 2.57 6.13
N PRO A 41 5.83 2.40 4.81
CA PRO A 41 5.25 3.27 3.80
C PRO A 41 3.73 3.10 3.67
N LEU A 42 3.17 1.99 4.17
CA LEU A 42 1.73 1.76 4.15
C LEU A 42 1.03 2.52 5.28
N SER A 43 1.59 2.59 6.49
CA SER A 43 1.12 3.53 7.51
C SER A 43 1.16 4.97 6.99
N ASP A 44 2.25 5.38 6.34
CA ASP A 44 2.38 6.73 5.78
C ASP A 44 1.34 7.02 4.69
N TYR A 45 1.13 6.04 3.80
CA TYR A 45 0.11 6.13 2.77
C TYR A 45 -1.29 6.25 3.38
N LEU A 46 -1.69 5.37 4.28
CA LEU A 46 -3.03 5.37 4.89
C LEU A 46 -3.28 6.64 5.72
N ARG A 47 -2.26 7.12 6.47
CA ARG A 47 -2.31 8.40 7.21
C ARG A 47 -2.38 9.62 6.30
N SER A 48 -1.96 9.49 5.04
CA SER A 48 -2.10 10.59 4.09
C SER A 48 -3.54 10.78 3.61
N LEU A 49 -4.33 9.70 3.50
CA LEU A 49 -5.65 9.71 2.85
C LEU A 49 -6.66 10.70 3.45
N PRO A 50 -6.75 10.91 4.78
CA PRO A 50 -7.69 11.86 5.37
C PRO A 50 -7.60 13.29 4.84
N ARG A 51 -6.42 13.72 4.36
CA ARG A 51 -6.27 15.07 3.76
C ARG A 51 -7.11 15.24 2.50
N PHE A 52 -7.38 14.15 1.78
CA PHE A 52 -8.19 14.14 0.56
C PHE A 52 -9.68 13.97 0.87
N GLU A 53 -10.04 13.33 1.99
CA GLU A 53 -11.43 13.24 2.44
C GLU A 53 -12.01 14.59 2.82
N ALA A 54 -11.16 15.52 3.26
CA ALA A 54 -11.54 16.88 3.57
C ALA A 54 -11.91 17.72 2.31
N LEU A 55 -11.61 17.22 1.11
CA LEU A 55 -11.93 17.93 -0.14
C LEU A 55 -13.42 17.82 -0.48
N PRO A 56 -13.98 18.77 -1.25
CA PRO A 56 -15.38 18.75 -1.68
C PRO A 56 -15.78 17.45 -2.41
N GLN A 57 -17.02 16.99 -2.21
CA GLN A 57 -17.51 15.72 -2.81
C GLN A 57 -17.49 15.72 -4.34
N ASP A 58 -17.67 16.89 -4.95
CA ASP A 58 -17.66 17.11 -6.39
C ASP A 58 -16.25 17.33 -6.97
N THR A 59 -15.19 17.13 -6.18
CA THR A 59 -13.80 17.28 -6.65
C THR A 59 -13.55 16.44 -7.91
N LEU A 60 -13.08 17.09 -8.97
CA LEU A 60 -12.55 16.46 -10.18
C LEU A 60 -11.10 16.05 -9.91
N VAL A 61 -10.84 14.73 -9.96
CA VAL A 61 -9.52 14.15 -9.74
C VAL A 61 -8.81 13.94 -11.07
N LEU A 62 -7.59 14.45 -11.18
CA LEU A 62 -6.66 14.28 -12.29
C LEU A 62 -5.51 13.38 -11.82
N PRO A 63 -5.61 12.05 -12.03
CA PRO A 63 -4.55 11.11 -11.67
C PRO A 63 -3.45 11.10 -12.72
N SER A 64 -2.24 10.67 -12.35
CA SER A 64 -1.15 10.40 -13.31
C SER A 64 -1.46 9.21 -14.23
N HIS A 65 -2.27 8.26 -13.76
CA HIS A 65 -2.66 7.07 -14.51
C HIS A 65 -4.17 6.84 -14.49
N GLY A 66 -4.72 6.53 -15.68
CA GLY A 66 -6.16 6.40 -15.91
C GLY A 66 -6.76 7.68 -16.48
N LEU A 67 -8.08 7.81 -16.38
CA LEU A 67 -8.82 8.98 -16.83
C LEU A 67 -9.15 9.91 -15.65
N PRO A 68 -9.34 11.22 -15.91
CA PRO A 68 -9.98 12.11 -14.96
C PRO A 68 -11.32 11.54 -14.45
N PHE A 69 -11.61 11.73 -13.16
CA PHE A 69 -12.82 11.16 -12.56
C PHE A 69 -13.36 11.98 -11.38
N HIS A 70 -14.65 11.79 -11.09
CA HIS A 70 -15.30 12.20 -9.83
C HIS A 70 -15.53 10.98 -8.94
N GLY A 71 -15.84 11.21 -7.66
CA GLY A 71 -16.02 10.14 -6.67
C GLY A 71 -14.76 9.87 -5.87
N LEU A 72 -14.02 10.92 -5.52
CA LEU A 72 -12.81 10.87 -4.70
C LEU A 72 -13.03 10.06 -3.41
N HIS A 73 -14.04 10.38 -2.61
CA HIS A 73 -14.30 9.73 -1.32
C HIS A 73 -14.57 8.23 -1.46
N ALA A 74 -15.37 7.83 -2.45
CA ALA A 74 -15.60 6.42 -2.75
C ALA A 74 -14.30 5.70 -3.16
N ARG A 75 -13.42 6.38 -3.89
CA ARG A 75 -12.12 5.83 -4.26
C ARG A 75 -11.20 5.68 -3.06
N LEU A 76 -11.19 6.63 -2.13
CA LEU A 76 -10.40 6.55 -0.89
C LEU A 76 -10.85 5.35 -0.03
N GLU A 77 -12.16 5.12 0.08
CA GLU A 77 -12.69 3.97 0.79
C GLU A 77 -12.28 2.64 0.14
N GLN A 78 -12.37 2.54 -1.19
CA GLN A 78 -11.89 1.37 -1.93
C GLN A 78 -10.40 1.09 -1.69
N LEU A 79 -9.58 2.15 -1.57
CA LEU A 79 -8.15 2.00 -1.30
C LEU A 79 -7.89 1.48 0.12
N ARG A 80 -8.65 1.95 1.13
CA ARG A 80 -8.58 1.41 2.50
C ARG A 80 -8.99 -0.06 2.54
N ALA A 81 -10.17 -0.36 2.03
CA ALA A 81 -10.71 -1.72 1.99
C ALA A 81 -9.74 -2.67 1.27
N HIS A 82 -9.14 -2.25 0.15
CA HIS A 82 -8.14 -3.05 -0.55
C HIS A 82 -6.94 -3.42 0.34
N HIS A 83 -6.38 -2.47 1.08
CA HIS A 83 -5.23 -2.73 1.96
C HIS A 83 -5.61 -3.57 3.18
N GLU A 84 -6.81 -3.38 3.73
CA GLU A 84 -7.35 -4.22 4.81
C GLU A 84 -7.55 -5.67 4.34
N GLU A 85 -8.18 -5.87 3.18
CA GLU A 85 -8.36 -7.19 2.55
C GLU A 85 -7.02 -7.87 2.28
N ARG A 86 -6.04 -7.13 1.74
CA ARG A 86 -4.70 -7.65 1.45
C ARG A 86 -3.96 -8.08 2.72
N LEU A 87 -4.03 -7.27 3.77
CA LEU A 87 -3.44 -7.64 5.07
C LEU A 87 -4.14 -8.88 5.65
N ALA A 88 -5.46 -8.93 5.61
CA ALA A 88 -6.22 -10.09 6.08
C ALA A 88 -5.86 -11.37 5.32
N GLU A 89 -5.68 -11.29 4.00
CA GLU A 89 -5.23 -12.40 3.16
C GLU A 89 -3.83 -12.87 3.58
N LEU A 90 -2.87 -11.96 3.73
CA LEU A 90 -1.52 -12.27 4.22
C LEU A 90 -1.54 -13.01 5.57
N LEU A 91 -2.29 -12.47 6.54
CA LEU A 91 -2.44 -13.06 7.86
C LEU A 91 -3.07 -14.45 7.82
N SER A 92 -3.97 -14.70 6.87
CA SER A 92 -4.62 -16.01 6.70
C SER A 92 -3.64 -17.12 6.27
N HIS A 93 -2.52 -16.75 5.64
CA HIS A 93 -1.47 -17.67 5.19
C HIS A 93 -0.38 -17.92 6.25
N MET A 94 -0.32 -17.13 7.32
CA MET A 94 0.67 -17.26 8.39
C MET A 94 0.27 -18.29 9.47
N ARG A 95 0.09 -19.55 9.08
CA ARG A 95 -0.17 -20.64 10.05
C ARG A 95 1.07 -21.00 10.90
N GLU A 96 2.23 -20.66 10.36
CA GLU A 96 3.55 -20.75 10.97
C GLU A 96 4.34 -19.52 10.50
N PRO A 97 5.48 -19.16 11.13
CA PRO A 97 6.28 -18.03 10.69
C PRO A 97 6.74 -18.16 9.22
N GLN A 98 6.40 -17.19 8.38
CA GLN A 98 6.70 -17.17 6.94
C GLN A 98 7.70 -16.06 6.59
N SER A 99 8.47 -16.24 5.51
CA SER A 99 9.23 -15.13 4.93
C SER A 99 8.34 -14.25 4.04
N ALA A 100 8.70 -12.98 3.88
CA ALA A 100 8.00 -12.08 2.95
C ALA A 100 8.01 -12.64 1.50
N PHE A 101 9.10 -13.28 1.09
CA PHE A 101 9.21 -13.90 -0.23
C PHE A 101 8.23 -15.06 -0.42
N ALA A 102 8.07 -15.92 0.59
CA ALA A 102 7.11 -17.02 0.54
C ALA A 102 5.67 -16.50 0.41
N LEU A 103 5.30 -15.49 1.21
CA LEU A 103 3.98 -14.85 1.16
C LEU A 103 3.73 -14.15 -0.19
N ALA A 104 4.71 -13.40 -0.70
CA ALA A 104 4.63 -12.74 -2.00
C ALA A 104 4.40 -13.77 -3.13
N THR A 105 5.10 -14.92 -3.08
CA THR A 105 4.95 -16.01 -4.05
C THR A 105 3.55 -16.61 -4.03
N LEU A 106 2.92 -16.73 -2.85
CA LEU A 106 1.58 -17.29 -2.71
C LEU A 106 0.49 -16.34 -3.23
N ILE A 107 0.59 -15.06 -2.90
CA ILE A 107 -0.46 -14.06 -3.13
C ILE A 107 -0.34 -13.39 -4.50
N PHE A 108 0.89 -13.15 -4.95
CA PHE A 108 1.18 -12.45 -6.20
C PHE A 108 1.80 -13.38 -7.25
N GLN A 109 1.26 -14.61 -7.38
CA GLN A 109 1.81 -15.66 -8.25
C GLN A 109 2.20 -15.16 -9.65
N ARG A 110 1.29 -14.41 -10.29
CA ARG A 110 1.52 -13.86 -11.62
C ARG A 110 2.68 -12.85 -11.64
N ALA A 111 2.68 -11.89 -10.73
CA ALA A 111 3.73 -10.86 -10.68
C ALA A 111 5.11 -11.48 -10.37
N MET A 112 5.14 -12.55 -9.57
CA MET A 112 6.37 -13.29 -9.22
C MET A 112 6.92 -14.14 -10.37
N GLN A 113 6.09 -14.51 -11.34
CA GLN A 113 6.51 -15.22 -12.56
C GLN A 113 6.90 -14.27 -13.69
N GLU A 114 6.48 -13.01 -13.62
CA GLU A 114 6.79 -11.94 -14.56
C GLU A 114 7.91 -11.04 -14.02
N ASP A 115 8.33 -10.02 -14.79
CA ASP A 115 9.38 -9.05 -14.38
C ASP A 115 8.96 -8.08 -13.26
N GLN A 116 7.88 -8.38 -12.53
CA GLN A 116 7.28 -7.52 -11.50
C GLN A 116 7.45 -8.06 -10.07
N GLY A 117 8.15 -9.19 -9.88
CA GLY A 117 8.30 -9.83 -8.57
C GLY A 117 8.92 -8.92 -7.50
N ARG A 118 9.75 -7.96 -7.90
CA ARG A 118 10.31 -6.95 -6.99
C ARG A 118 9.25 -6.07 -6.33
N PHE A 119 8.19 -5.70 -7.06
CA PHE A 119 7.12 -4.86 -6.52
C PHE A 119 6.19 -5.68 -5.63
N ALA A 120 5.90 -6.92 -6.03
CA ALA A 120 5.15 -7.86 -5.19
C ALA A 120 5.84 -8.08 -3.83
N LEU A 121 7.16 -8.28 -3.82
CA LEU A 121 7.92 -8.41 -2.58
C LEU A 121 7.91 -7.11 -1.77
N ALA A 122 8.13 -5.96 -2.42
CA ALA A 122 8.13 -4.65 -1.75
C ALA A 122 6.78 -4.33 -1.09
N GLU A 123 5.68 -4.60 -1.78
CA GLU A 123 4.31 -4.42 -1.28
C GLU A 123 3.99 -5.41 -0.15
N THR A 124 4.44 -6.66 -0.28
CA THR A 124 4.30 -7.65 0.79
C THR A 124 5.00 -7.18 2.07
N LEU A 125 6.24 -6.70 1.96
CA LEU A 125 6.97 -6.12 3.09
C LEU A 125 6.25 -4.90 3.69
N ALA A 126 5.68 -4.02 2.87
CA ALA A 126 4.92 -2.87 3.35
C ALA A 126 3.71 -3.28 4.20
N HIS A 127 2.97 -4.32 3.79
CA HIS A 127 1.85 -4.83 4.59
C HIS A 127 2.32 -5.52 5.88
N LEU A 128 3.45 -6.21 5.85
CA LEU A 128 4.02 -6.84 7.05
C LEU A 128 4.48 -5.81 8.07
N HIS A 129 5.19 -4.77 7.65
CA HIS A 129 5.62 -3.69 8.52
C HIS A 129 4.44 -2.90 9.08
N TYR A 130 3.41 -2.63 8.26
CA TYR A 130 2.16 -2.05 8.76
C TYR A 130 1.51 -2.96 9.83
N GLY A 131 1.49 -4.27 9.58
CA GLY A 131 1.02 -5.27 10.54
C GLY A 131 1.80 -5.25 11.86
N GLU A 132 3.12 -5.04 11.82
CA GLU A 132 3.95 -4.83 13.02
C GLU A 132 3.54 -3.55 13.75
N THR A 133 3.39 -2.44 13.02
CA THR A 133 2.99 -1.14 13.58
C THR A 133 1.63 -1.19 14.28
N ILE A 134 0.67 -1.93 13.75
CA ILE A 134 -0.66 -2.10 14.36
C ILE A 134 -0.75 -3.30 15.32
N GLY A 135 0.34 -4.02 15.54
CA GLY A 135 0.45 -5.09 16.55
C GLY A 135 -0.22 -6.42 16.18
N VAL A 136 -0.44 -6.70 14.89
CA VAL A 136 -1.03 -7.97 14.41
C VAL A 136 -0.01 -8.91 13.74
N VAL A 137 1.22 -8.43 13.54
CA VAL A 137 2.37 -9.20 13.04
C VAL A 137 3.56 -9.01 13.97
N GLU A 138 4.30 -10.09 14.22
CA GLU A 138 5.59 -10.08 14.90
C GLU A 138 6.70 -10.50 13.93
N ARG A 139 7.84 -9.82 13.99
CA ARG A 139 9.05 -10.17 13.26
C ARG A 139 9.98 -11.02 14.09
N LEU A 140 10.40 -12.13 13.51
CA LEU A 140 11.30 -13.11 14.10
C LEU A 140 12.60 -13.15 13.29
N VAL A 141 13.73 -12.92 13.96
CA VAL A 141 15.06 -13.08 13.37
C VAL A 141 15.61 -14.44 13.78
N GLN A 142 15.83 -15.33 12.80
CA GLN A 142 16.38 -16.66 13.03
C GLN A 142 17.90 -16.60 13.24
N GLY A 143 18.48 -17.67 13.78
CA GLY A 143 19.92 -17.74 14.12
C GLY A 143 20.86 -17.60 12.91
N ASP A 144 20.36 -17.78 11.69
CA ASP A 144 21.06 -17.56 10.42
C ASP A 144 20.89 -16.14 9.86
N GLY A 145 20.18 -15.25 10.58
CA GLY A 145 19.86 -13.89 10.15
C GLY A 145 18.62 -13.80 9.25
N ALA A 146 17.95 -14.90 8.94
CA ALA A 146 16.72 -14.87 8.14
C ALA A 146 15.58 -14.22 8.92
N VAL A 147 14.86 -13.31 8.25
CA VAL A 147 13.68 -12.65 8.81
C VAL A 147 12.42 -13.41 8.42
N ARG A 148 11.61 -13.74 9.43
CA ARG A 148 10.26 -14.29 9.27
C ARG A 148 9.24 -13.44 10.00
N PHE A 149 7.99 -13.59 9.61
CA PHE A 149 6.85 -12.87 10.16
C PHE A 149 5.82 -13.89 10.64
N ALA A 150 5.28 -13.65 11.83
CA ALA A 150 4.22 -14.44 12.45
C ALA A 150 3.02 -13.55 12.74
N ARG A 151 1.81 -14.09 12.61
CA ARG A 151 0.61 -13.41 13.08
C ARG A 151 0.57 -13.49 14.62
N VAL A 152 0.14 -12.39 15.25
CA VAL A 152 -0.14 -12.29 16.70
C VAL A 152 -1.56 -12.78 17.03
#